data_AF-G8Y511-F1
#
_entry.id   AF-G8Y511-F1
#
_cell.length_a   1.000
_cell.length_b   1.000
_cell.length_c   1.000
_cell.angle_alpha   90.00
_cell.angle_beta   90.00
_cell.angle_gamma   90.00
#
_symmetry.space_group_name_H-M   'P 1'
#
loop_
_entity.id
_entity.type
_entity.pdbx_description
1 polymer ?
#
loop_
_entity_poly.entity_id
_entity_poly.type
_entity_poly.pdbx_seq_one_letter_code
_entity_poly.pdbx_strand_id
1 'polypeptide(L)'
;MLVSKLRSAYQYYVYSSPIPVLSKEETIIFNAINVSLLLFGLYWSMSILSLLVIKSMESLWYFVTDHSVSANFVLSFIISRNFWIKCGFHDVLTRNKTTTEI
;
A
#
# COMPACT_ATOMS: atom_id res chain seq x y z
N MET A 1 -2.98 -21.05 -12.55
CA MET A 1 -4.03 -20.05 -12.21
C MET A 1 -3.47 -18.64 -11.96
N LEU A 2 -2.35 -18.48 -11.24
CA LEU A 2 -1.80 -17.15 -10.93
C LEU A 2 -1.23 -16.44 -12.18
N VAL A 3 -0.55 -17.20 -13.05
CA VAL A 3 0.01 -16.69 -14.33
C VAL A 3 -1.09 -16.15 -15.26
N SER A 4 -2.26 -16.79 -15.34
CA SER A 4 -3.36 -16.32 -16.18
C SER A 4 -4.00 -15.04 -15.63
N LYS A 5 -4.10 -14.90 -14.31
CA LYS A 5 -4.56 -13.66 -13.67
C LYS A 5 -3.60 -12.51 -13.90
N LEU A 6 -2.29 -12.76 -13.76
CA LEU A 6 -1.25 -11.75 -14.02
C LEU A 6 -1.28 -11.28 -15.48
N ARG A 7 -1.42 -12.22 -16.42
CA ARG A 7 -1.56 -11.90 -17.85
C ARG A 7 -2.80 -11.05 -18.12
N SER A 8 -3.94 -11.38 -17.52
CA SER A 8 -5.18 -10.60 -17.69
C SER A 8 -5.06 -9.19 -17.12
N ALA A 9 -4.44 -9.03 -15.95
CA ALA A 9 -4.17 -7.72 -15.36
C ALA A 9 -3.22 -6.87 -16.21
N TYR A 10 -2.17 -7.50 -16.76
CA TYR A 10 -1.25 -6.83 -17.69
C TYR A 10 -1.96 -6.38 -18.97
N GLN A 11 -2.80 -7.22 -19.56
CA GLN A 11 -3.60 -6.86 -20.72
C GLN A 11 -4.51 -5.66 -20.41
N TYR A 12 -5.22 -5.70 -19.29
CA TYR A 12 -6.06 -4.59 -18.85
C TYR A 12 -5.25 -3.29 -18.73
N TYR A 13 -4.09 -3.34 -18.08
CA TYR A 13 -3.19 -2.19 -17.97
C TYR A 13 -2.81 -1.63 -19.35
N VAL A 14 -2.33 -2.49 -20.26
CA VAL A 14 -1.92 -2.09 -21.61
C VAL A 14 -3.06 -1.48 -22.42
N TYR A 15 -4.29 -1.99 -22.31
CA TYR A 15 -5.43 -1.44 -23.04
C TYR A 15 -6.04 -0.18 -22.40
N SER A 16 -5.84 0.01 -21.10
CA SER A 16 -6.31 1.20 -20.37
C SER A 16 -5.36 2.39 -20.41
N SER A 17 -4.15 2.21 -20.93
CA SER A 17 -3.11 3.23 -20.93
C SER A 17 -2.51 3.42 -22.33
N PRO A 18 -1.91 4.58 -22.64
CA PRO A 18 -1.44 4.90 -23.99
C PRO A 18 -0.20 4.11 -24.44
N ILE A 19 0.16 3.02 -23.76
CA ILE A 19 1.36 2.20 -24.04
C ILE A 19 1.45 1.74 -25.51
N PRO A 20 0.37 1.32 -26.20
CA PRO A 20 0.46 0.85 -27.58
C PRO A 20 0.85 1.93 -28.60
N VAL A 21 0.67 3.21 -28.26
CA VAL A 21 0.93 4.35 -29.16
C VAL A 21 2.20 5.12 -28.79
N LEU A 22 2.86 4.75 -27.69
CA LEU A 22 4.09 5.39 -27.22
C LEU A 22 5.33 4.70 -27.81
N SER A 23 6.39 5.47 -28.03
CA SER A 23 7.71 4.92 -28.31
C SER A 23 8.25 4.15 -27.08
N LYS A 24 9.31 3.36 -27.30
CA LYS A 24 9.92 2.57 -26.21
C LYS A 24 10.44 3.45 -25.08
N GLU A 25 11.03 4.60 -25.40
CA GLU A 25 11.57 5.53 -24.40
C GLU A 25 10.46 6.21 -23.60
N GLU A 26 9.41 6.68 -24.27
CA GLU A 26 8.25 7.28 -23.61
C GLU A 26 7.51 6.27 -22.71
N THR A 27 7.45 5.01 -23.12
CA THR A 27 6.87 3.93 -22.32
C THR A 27 7.64 3.72 -21.01
N ILE A 28 8.96 3.82 -21.03
CA ILE A 28 9.80 3.70 -19.82
C ILE A 28 9.49 4.85 -18.86
N ILE A 29 9.45 6.08 -19.37
CA ILE A 29 9.16 7.28 -18.56
C ILE A 29 7.76 7.21 -17.98
N PHE A 30 6.75 6.85 -18.79
CA PHE A 30 5.37 6.70 -18.36
C PHE A 30 5.22 5.66 -17.25
N ASN A 31 5.85 4.49 -17.41
CA ASN A 31 5.84 3.45 -16.38
C ASN A 31 6.56 3.91 -15.11
N ALA A 32 7.67 4.65 -15.22
CA ALA A 32 8.39 5.18 -14.05
C ALA A 32 7.53 6.18 -13.25
N ILE A 33 6.78 7.04 -13.94
CA ILE A 33 5.83 7.97 -13.31
C ILE A 33 4.72 7.18 -12.61
N ASN A 34 4.11 6.20 -13.28
CA ASN A 34 3.03 5.39 -12.70
C ASN A 34 3.49 4.60 -11.48
N VAL A 35 4.68 4.00 -11.53
CA VAL A 35 5.26 3.30 -10.38
C VAL A 35 5.52 4.27 -9.23
N SER A 36 6.07 5.45 -9.50
CA SER A 36 6.29 6.47 -8.48
C SER A 36 4.98 6.94 -7.84
N LEU A 37 3.94 7.15 -8.65
CA LEU A 37 2.62 7.55 -8.18
C LEU A 37 1.97 6.44 -7.35
N LEU A 38 2.13 5.18 -7.76
CA LEU A 38 1.65 4.02 -7.03
C LEU A 38 2.35 3.88 -5.67
N LEU A 39 3.67 4.02 -5.63
CA LEU A 39 4.45 4.00 -4.38
C LEU A 39 4.04 5.16 -3.45
N PHE A 40 3.88 6.36 -4.00
CA PHE A 40 3.40 7.51 -3.25
C PHE A 40 1.99 7.29 -2.69
N GLY A 41 1.07 6.78 -3.52
CA GLY A 41 -0.29 6.45 -3.12
C GLY A 41 -0.33 5.39 -2.03
N LEU A 42 0.49 4.34 -2.14
CA LEU A 42 0.65 3.34 -1.09
C LEU A 42 1.16 3.96 0.21
N TYR A 43 2.23 4.76 0.15
CA TYR A 43 2.77 5.46 1.32
C TYR A 43 1.73 6.36 2.00
N TRP A 44 1.01 7.17 1.20
CA TRP A 44 -0.05 8.04 1.67
C TRP A 44 -1.21 7.26 2.31
N SER A 45 -1.67 6.21 1.65
CA SER A 45 -2.76 5.35 2.14
C SER A 45 -2.38 4.63 3.44
N MET A 46 -1.13 4.22 3.61
CA MET A 46 -0.74 3.53 4.84
C MET A 46 -0.51 4.51 6.00
N SER A 47 0.09 5.66 5.73
CA SER A 47 0.55 6.58 6.78
C SER A 47 -0.50 7.60 7.15
N ILE A 48 -1.12 8.25 6.16
CA ILE A 48 -1.95 9.44 6.38
C ILE A 48 -3.43 9.08 6.48
N LEU A 49 -3.90 8.13 5.67
CA LEU A 49 -5.28 7.65 5.78
C LEU A 49 -5.55 7.05 7.16
N SER A 50 -4.61 6.25 7.69
CA SER A 50 -4.72 5.66 9.04
C SER A 50 -4.88 6.73 10.13
N LEU A 51 -4.10 7.81 10.06
CA LEU A 51 -4.22 8.94 10.99
C LEU A 51 -5.58 9.64 10.87
N LEU A 52 -6.05 9.83 9.63
CA LEU A 52 -7.34 10.48 9.37
C LEU A 52 -8.51 9.64 9.91
N VAL A 53 -8.45 8.32 9.73
CA VAL A 53 -9.44 7.39 10.29
C VAL A 53 -9.47 7.49 11.82
N ILE A 54 -8.31 7.46 12.48
CA ILE A 54 -8.24 7.57 13.95
C ILE A 54 -8.87 8.89 14.44
N LYS A 55 -8.49 10.02 13.84
CA LYS A 55 -9.06 11.32 14.20
C LYS A 55 -10.57 11.40 13.95
N SER A 56 -11.06 10.80 12.87
CA SER A 56 -12.49 10.76 12.59
C SER A 56 -13.25 9.95 13.65
N MET A 57 -12.65 8.84 14.13
CA MET A 57 -13.22 8.03 15.20
C MET A 57 -13.19 8.76 16.55
N GLU A 58 -12.12 9.48 16.87
CA GLU A 58 -12.04 10.34 18.06
C GLU A 58 -13.14 11.42 18.06
N SER A 59 -13.34 12.08 16.92
CA SER A 59 -14.37 13.10 16.77
C SER A 59 -15.77 12.52 16.94
N LEU A 60 -16.03 11.33 16.38
CA LEU A 60 -17.31 10.65 16.50
C LEU A 60 -17.55 10.19 17.94
N TRP A 61 -16.53 9.66 18.60
CA TRP A 61 -16.58 9.27 20.00
C TRP A 61 -16.91 10.45 20.91
N TYR A 62 -16.22 11.58 20.71
CA TYR A 62 -16.49 12.81 21.45
C TYR A 62 -17.94 13.26 21.27
N PHE A 63 -18.45 13.25 20.04
CA PHE A 63 -19.83 13.64 19.76
C PHE A 63 -20.87 12.77 20.47
N VAL A 64 -20.60 11.46 20.65
CA VAL A 64 -21.56 10.53 21.27
C VAL A 64 -21.46 10.53 22.80
N THR A 65 -20.26 10.75 23.35
CA THR A 65 -19.99 10.53 24.78
C THR A 65 -19.67 11.79 25.57
N ASP A 66 -19.48 12.93 24.89
CA ASP A 66 -18.96 14.20 25.44
C ASP A 66 -17.59 14.07 26.15
N HIS A 67 -16.92 12.92 26.01
CA HIS A 67 -15.61 12.66 26.59
C HIS A 67 -14.52 12.74 25.52
N SER A 68 -13.50 13.57 25.76
CA SER A 68 -12.35 13.68 24.86
C SER A 68 -11.41 12.49 25.06
N VAL A 69 -11.14 11.80 23.96
CA VAL A 69 -10.14 10.72 23.90
C VAL A 69 -9.09 11.13 22.87
N SER A 70 -7.83 11.04 23.27
CA SER A 70 -6.66 11.25 22.41
C SER A 70 -5.95 9.91 22.23
N ALA A 71 -6.17 9.26 21.10
CA ALA A 71 -5.35 8.18 20.62
C ALA A 71 -4.09 8.79 19.98
N ASN A 72 -3.08 8.99 20.82
CA ASN A 72 -1.78 9.50 20.40
C ASN A 72 -1.18 8.72 19.20
N PHE A 73 -0.29 9.41 18.48
CA PHE A 73 0.50 8.97 17.32
C PHE A 73 1.06 7.53 17.42
N VAL A 74 1.32 7.06 18.64
CA VAL A 74 1.80 5.70 18.96
C VAL A 74 0.84 4.61 18.47
N LEU A 75 -0.48 4.78 18.59
CA LEU A 75 -1.44 3.78 18.12
C LEU A 75 -1.44 3.69 16.58
N SER A 76 -1.41 4.84 15.90
CA SER A 76 -1.28 4.91 14.44
C SER A 76 0.03 4.31 13.96
N PHE A 77 1.13 4.55 14.69
CA PHE A 77 2.43 3.97 14.39
C PHE A 77 2.43 2.44 14.57
N ILE A 78 1.79 1.92 15.64
CA ILE A 78 1.67 0.48 15.88
C ILE A 78 0.82 -0.20 14.80
N ILE A 79 -0.30 0.40 14.40
CA ILE A 79 -1.17 -0.14 13.34
C ILE A 79 -0.44 -0.14 11.99
N SER A 80 0.21 0.97 11.64
CA SER A 80 1.04 1.05 10.43
C SER A 80 2.17 0.02 10.46
N ARG A 81 2.91 -0.09 11.57
CA ARG A 81 4.00 -1.07 11.75
C ARG A 81 3.50 -2.51 11.60
N ASN A 82 2.39 -2.87 12.24
CA ASN A 82 1.84 -4.22 12.18
C ASN A 82 1.31 -4.56 10.78
N PHE A 83 0.78 -3.59 10.05
CA PHE A 83 0.38 -3.76 8.65
C PHE A 83 1.60 -4.04 7.75
N TRP A 84 2.68 -3.26 7.87
CA TRP A 84 3.93 -3.47 7.13
C TRP A 84 4.58 -4.84 7.43
N ILE A 85 4.57 -5.28 8.69
CA ILE A 85 5.10 -6.61 9.07
C ILE A 85 4.31 -7.73 8.39
N LYS A 86 2.97 -7.61 8.35
CA LYS A 86 2.07 -8.63 7.81
C LYS A 86 1.99 -8.65 6.28
N CYS A 87 2.19 -7.51 5.62
CA CYS A 87 2.09 -7.37 4.16
C CYS A 87 3.38 -7.66 3.38
N GLY A 88 4.55 -7.84 4.01
CA GLY A 88 5.76 -8.11 3.22
C GLY A 88 7.05 -8.53 3.91
N PHE A 89 7.23 -8.33 5.22
CA PHE A 89 8.51 -8.66 5.87
C PHE A 89 8.54 -10.04 6.55
N HIS A 90 7.40 -10.57 6.97
CA HIS A 90 7.37 -11.90 7.60
C HIS A 90 7.75 -13.03 6.62
N ASP A 91 7.31 -12.93 5.35
CA ASP A 91 7.61 -13.94 4.33
C ASP A 91 9.07 -13.92 3.84
N VAL A 92 9.73 -12.75 3.84
CA VAL A 92 11.14 -12.63 3.46
C VAL A 92 12.07 -13.15 4.58
N LEU A 93 11.72 -12.90 5.84
CA LEU A 93 12.48 -13.37 6.99
C LEU A 93 12.31 -14.88 7.24
N THR A 94 11.14 -15.45 6.94
CA THR A 94 10.91 -16.90 7.05
C THR A 94 11.53 -17.69 5.90
N ARG A 95 11.55 -17.16 4.67
CA ARG A 95 12.26 -17.79 3.54
C ARG A 95 13.77 -17.91 3.74
N ASN A 96 14.38 -16.92 4.40
CA ASN A 96 15.83 -16.96 4.69
C ASN A 96 16.18 -18.05 5.71
N LYS A 97 15.28 -18.41 6.63
CA LYS A 97 15.50 -19.51 7.59
C LYS A 97 15.47 -20.90 6.94
N THR A 98 14.55 -21.12 5.99
CA THR A 98 14.42 -22.44 5.32
C THR A 98 15.51 -22.73 4.30
N THR A 99 16.27 -21.72 3.87
CA THR A 99 17.34 -21.89 2.86
C THR A 99 18.72 -22.15 3.51
N THR A 100 18.85 -21.91 4.81
CA THR A 100 20.06 -22.19 5.60
C THR A 100 20.04 -23.56 6.30
N GLU A 101 18.97 -24.34 6.14
CA GLU A 101 18.81 -25.69 6.72
C GLU A 101 18.84 -26.82 5.66
N ILE A 102 19.51 -26.60 4.52
CA ILE A 102 19.83 -27.64 3.53
C ILE A 102 21.32 -27.66 3.26
#